data_AF-X7ZV79-F1
#
_entry.id   AF-X7ZV79-F1
#
_cell.length_a   1.000
_cell.length_b   1.000
_cell.length_c   1.000
_cell.angle_alpha   90.00
_cell.angle_beta   90.00
_cell.angle_gamma   90.00
#
_symmetry.space_group_name_H-M   'P 1'
#
loop_
_entity.id
_entity.type
_entity.pdbx_description
1 polymer ?
#
loop_
_entity_poly.entity_id
_entity_poly.type
_entity_poly.pdbx_seq_one_letter_code
_entity_poly.pdbx_strand_id
1 'polypeptide(L)'
;MRRTTPHAVQGTRTRLRSAGRSGTSLCSRGARLQYGPGQLGTALLSRTTVPLRIDTGLLTDAVVDLDKRGLLAATPSASYLLGSQTLYDWADGKPILRGIEHTHDITRLSNGDPFVAVNTAIEIDPVGQINVEGIGDNVFGA
;
A
#
# COMPACT_ATOMS: atom_id res chain seq x y z
N MET A 1 3.45 -45.58 -13.83
CA MET A 1 4.42 -44.52 -14.17
C MET A 1 3.81 -43.63 -15.26
N ARG A 2 3.07 -42.58 -14.91
CA ARG A 2 2.55 -41.58 -15.86
C ARG A 2 3.27 -40.27 -15.59
N ARG A 3 4.08 -39.82 -16.56
CA ARG A 3 4.73 -38.51 -16.54
C ARG A 3 3.69 -37.46 -16.93
N THR A 4 3.35 -36.56 -16.01
CA THR A 4 2.64 -35.31 -16.32
C THR A 4 3.69 -34.22 -16.53
N THR A 5 3.70 -33.65 -17.72
CA THR A 5 4.49 -32.47 -18.08
C THR A 5 3.93 -31.22 -17.39
N PRO A 6 4.77 -30.38 -16.75
CA PRO A 6 4.31 -29.11 -16.21
C PRO A 6 4.10 -28.11 -17.36
N HIS A 7 2.87 -27.58 -17.47
CA HIS A 7 2.60 -26.42 -18.31
C HIS A 7 3.23 -25.19 -17.65
N ALA A 8 4.20 -24.57 -18.33
CA ALA A 8 4.77 -23.29 -17.94
C ALA A 8 3.69 -22.20 -18.02
N VAL A 9 3.33 -21.61 -16.87
CA VAL A 9 2.50 -20.41 -16.82
C VAL A 9 3.36 -19.23 -17.26
N GLN A 10 3.13 -18.78 -18.49
CA GLN A 10 3.75 -17.60 -19.07
C GLN A 10 3.45 -16.37 -18.20
N GLY A 11 4.51 -15.71 -17.72
CA GLY A 11 4.44 -14.51 -16.89
C GLY A 11 3.59 -13.42 -17.54
N THR A 12 2.42 -13.18 -16.95
CA THR A 12 1.54 -12.06 -17.29
C THR A 12 2.24 -10.77 -16.86
N ARG A 13 2.73 -9.99 -17.82
CA ARG A 13 3.07 -8.58 -17.62
C ARG A 13 1.80 -7.87 -17.14
N THR A 14 1.67 -7.63 -15.84
CA THR A 14 0.55 -6.90 -15.25
C THR A 14 0.48 -5.49 -15.86
N ARG A 15 -0.46 -5.28 -16.78
CA ARG A 15 -0.88 -3.94 -17.17
C ARG A 15 -1.75 -3.42 -16.05
N LEU A 16 -1.32 -2.34 -15.41
CA LEU A 16 -2.13 -1.56 -14.48
C LEU A 16 -3.32 -0.96 -15.26
N ARG A 17 -4.40 -1.73 -15.44
CA ARG A 17 -5.67 -1.19 -15.89
C ARG A 17 -6.30 -0.53 -14.67
N SER A 18 -6.36 0.79 -14.69
CA SER A 18 -7.15 1.57 -13.73
C SER A 18 -8.59 1.03 -13.74
N ALA A 19 -8.99 0.37 -12.66
CA ALA A 19 -10.41 0.25 -12.35
C ALA A 19 -10.92 1.68 -12.07
N GLY A 20 -11.90 2.13 -12.86
CA GLY A 20 -12.58 3.41 -12.63
C GLY A 20 -12.08 4.56 -13.50
N ARG A 21 -12.81 4.82 -14.57
CA ARG A 21 -12.69 5.99 -15.46
C ARG A 21 -13.49 7.17 -14.89
N SER A 22 -13.21 7.54 -13.64
CA SER A 22 -13.77 8.76 -13.03
C SER A 22 -12.61 9.69 -12.73
N GLY A 23 -12.65 10.91 -13.26
CA GLY A 23 -11.64 11.95 -13.06
C GLY A 23 -11.55 12.50 -11.64
N THR A 24 -11.86 11.68 -10.64
CA THR A 24 -11.78 11.97 -9.21
C THR A 24 -10.58 11.22 -8.64
N SER A 25 -9.64 11.98 -8.08
CA SER A 25 -8.54 11.44 -7.25
C SER A 25 -9.11 10.45 -6.21
N LEU A 26 -8.51 9.26 -6.09
CA LEU A 26 -8.86 8.24 -5.08
C LEU A 26 -8.83 8.79 -3.65
N CYS A 27 -8.00 9.80 -3.41
CA CYS A 27 -7.85 10.46 -2.12
C CYS A 27 -8.18 11.96 -2.23
N SER A 28 -8.94 12.49 -1.27
CA SER A 28 -9.12 13.93 -1.12
C SER A 28 -7.87 14.57 -0.49
N ARG A 29 -7.68 15.88 -0.69
CA ARG A 29 -6.61 16.64 -0.03
C ARG A 29 -6.72 16.50 1.49
N GLY A 30 -5.62 16.16 2.15
CA GLY A 30 -5.53 15.99 3.59
C GLY A 30 -6.06 14.64 4.10
N ALA A 31 -6.54 13.76 3.21
CA ALA A 31 -6.93 12.41 3.59
C ALA A 31 -5.76 11.65 4.21
N ARG A 32 -6.09 10.75 5.14
CA ARG A 32 -5.16 9.75 5.67
C ARG A 32 -5.13 8.57 4.71
N LEU A 33 -3.94 8.08 4.39
CA LEU A 33 -3.72 6.99 3.44
C LEU A 33 -2.88 5.88 4.08
N GLN A 34 -3.41 4.66 4.04
CA GLN A 34 -2.68 3.41 4.20
C GLN A 34 -2.42 2.80 2.82
N TYR A 35 -1.22 2.28 2.62
CA TYR A 35 -0.83 1.56 1.41
C TYR A 35 0.15 0.43 1.74
N GLY A 36 0.04 -0.68 1.02
CA GLY A 36 0.98 -1.81 1.12
C GLY A 36 2.26 -1.63 0.31
N PRO A 37 3.29 -2.46 0.56
CA PRO A 37 4.51 -2.45 -0.24
C PRO A 37 4.24 -2.87 -1.70
N GLY A 38 5.15 -2.49 -2.59
CA GLY A 38 5.15 -2.92 -3.99
C GLY A 38 4.62 -1.88 -4.97
N GLN A 39 4.53 -2.28 -6.25
CA GLN A 39 4.36 -1.36 -7.37
C GLN A 39 3.06 -0.56 -7.31
N LEU A 40 1.98 -1.11 -6.75
CA LEU A 40 0.70 -0.42 -6.65
C LEU A 40 0.77 0.77 -5.68
N GLY A 41 1.30 0.56 -4.47
CA GLY A 41 1.48 1.62 -3.48
C GLY A 41 2.43 2.71 -3.98
N THR A 42 3.55 2.32 -4.59
CA THR A 42 4.47 3.28 -5.22
C THR A 42 3.81 4.09 -6.32
N ALA A 43 3.06 3.45 -7.22
CA ALA A 43 2.36 4.13 -8.32
C ALA A 43 1.23 5.03 -7.81
N LEU A 44 0.56 4.65 -6.73
CA LEU A 44 -0.45 5.49 -6.08
C LEU A 44 0.17 6.80 -5.61
N LEU A 45 1.22 6.72 -4.78
CA LEU A 45 1.90 7.91 -4.26
C LEU A 45 2.53 8.76 -5.36
N SER A 46 3.16 8.15 -6.37
CA SER A 46 3.79 8.88 -7.47
C SER A 46 2.78 9.65 -8.33
N ARG A 47 1.52 9.22 -8.39
CA ARG A 47 0.45 9.88 -9.17
C ARG A 47 -0.40 10.83 -8.34
N THR A 48 -0.28 10.81 -7.02
CA THR A 48 -0.95 11.77 -6.14
C THR A 48 -0.55 13.20 -6.50
N THR A 49 -1.53 14.09 -6.59
CA THR A 49 -1.34 15.54 -6.84
C THR A 49 -1.84 16.42 -5.70
N VAL A 50 -2.33 15.82 -4.62
CA VAL A 50 -2.86 16.51 -3.43
C VAL A 50 -2.07 16.11 -2.18
N PRO A 51 -1.89 17.00 -1.20
CA PRO A 51 -1.25 16.63 0.06
C PRO A 51 -1.98 15.51 0.78
N LEU A 52 -1.25 14.53 1.32
CA LEU A 52 -1.79 13.38 2.05
C LEU A 52 -1.11 13.24 3.42
N ARG A 53 -1.83 12.67 4.38
CA ARG A 53 -1.27 12.17 5.63
C ARG A 53 -1.05 10.66 5.49
N ILE A 54 0.11 10.16 5.88
CA ILE A 54 0.45 8.74 5.74
C ILE A 54 0.29 8.05 7.10
N ASP A 55 -0.62 7.10 7.16
CA ASP A 55 -0.88 6.21 8.30
C ASP A 55 -0.86 4.79 7.74
N THR A 56 0.25 4.07 7.88
CA THR A 56 0.44 2.75 7.26
C THR A 56 1.07 1.76 8.23
N GLY A 57 0.99 0.46 7.96
CA GLY A 57 1.77 -0.54 8.71
C GLY A 57 3.24 -0.52 8.33
N LEU A 58 3.53 -0.42 7.03
CA LEU A 58 4.86 -0.51 6.44
C LEU A 58 5.12 0.71 5.55
N LEU A 59 6.12 1.51 5.89
CA LEU A 59 6.53 2.68 5.12
C LEU A 59 7.65 2.31 4.14
N THR A 60 7.57 2.84 2.91
CA THR A 60 8.54 2.54 1.83
C THR A 60 9.17 3.82 1.27
N ASP A 61 10.20 3.70 0.43
CA ASP A 61 10.88 4.83 -0.23
C ASP A 61 9.91 5.79 -0.96
N ALA A 62 8.73 5.32 -1.36
CA ALA A 62 7.73 6.14 -2.04
C ALA A 62 7.28 7.36 -1.22
N VAL A 63 7.37 7.30 0.11
CA VAL A 63 7.08 8.47 0.97
C VAL A 63 8.09 9.61 0.79
N VAL A 64 9.35 9.27 0.48
CA VAL A 64 10.42 10.26 0.32
C VAL A 64 10.17 11.10 -0.93
N ASP A 65 9.72 10.48 -2.02
CA ASP A 65 9.31 11.21 -3.22
C ASP A 65 8.07 12.07 -2.96
N LEU A 66 7.08 11.54 -2.23
CA LEU A 66 5.89 12.30 -1.84
C LEU A 66 6.26 13.58 -1.06
N ASP A 67 7.19 13.46 -0.11
CA ASP A 67 7.70 14.57 0.70
C ASP A 67 8.50 15.58 -0.13
N LYS A 68 9.39 15.11 -1.02
CA LYS A 68 10.14 15.96 -1.96
C LYS A 68 9.24 16.82 -2.84
N ARG A 69 8.06 16.33 -3.18
CA ARG A 69 7.05 17.07 -3.96
C ARG A 69 6.19 18.01 -3.12
N GLY A 70 6.42 18.10 -1.80
CA GLY A 70 5.63 18.92 -0.88
C GLY A 70 4.21 18.38 -0.66
N LEU A 71 3.97 17.10 -0.91
CA LEU A 71 2.66 16.47 -0.82
C LEU A 71 2.51 15.58 0.42
N LEU A 72 3.49 15.57 1.31
CA LEU A 72 3.38 14.96 2.64
C LEU A 72 2.89 16.01 3.64
N ALA A 73 1.66 15.87 4.11
CA ALA A 73 0.98 16.89 4.91
C ALA A 73 1.34 16.86 6.41
N ALA A 74 1.92 15.77 6.90
CA ALA A 74 2.34 15.60 8.28
C ALA A 74 3.40 14.50 8.40
N THR A 75 4.11 14.45 9.53
CA THR A 75 4.98 13.31 9.87
C THR A 75 4.18 12.00 9.79
N PRO A 76 4.60 11.00 9.00
CA PRO A 76 3.91 9.73 8.88
C PRO A 76 3.86 8.97 10.21
N SER A 77 2.90 8.05 10.32
CA SER A 77 2.94 6.98 11.32
C SER A 77 3.10 5.64 10.61
N ALA A 78 4.07 4.84 11.05
CA ALA A 78 4.27 3.47 10.58
C ALA A 78 4.81 2.54 11.66
N SER A 79 4.58 1.23 11.53
CA SER A 79 5.16 0.24 12.45
C SER A 79 6.51 -0.27 12.00
N TYR A 80 6.74 -0.26 10.69
CA TYR A 80 7.96 -0.75 10.08
C TYR A 80 8.40 0.17 8.94
N LEU A 81 9.72 0.22 8.71
CA LEU A 81 10.33 0.85 7.55
C LEU A 81 10.97 -0.24 6.68
N LEU A 82 10.60 -0.29 5.40
CA LEU A 82 11.20 -1.21 4.43
C LEU A 82 11.53 -0.47 3.14
N GLY A 83 12.82 -0.34 2.86
CA GLY A 83 13.27 0.40 1.70
C GLY A 83 14.79 0.48 1.59
N SER A 84 15.26 1.46 0.83
CA SER A 84 16.67 1.76 0.69
C SER A 84 17.22 2.60 1.86
N GLN A 85 18.53 2.80 1.88
CA GLN A 85 19.18 3.73 2.82
C GLN A 85 18.58 5.14 2.77
N THR A 86 18.09 5.58 1.60
CA THR A 86 17.42 6.88 1.45
C THR A 86 16.23 7.03 2.38
N LEU A 87 15.44 5.97 2.56
CA LEU A 87 14.30 5.98 3.49
C LEU A 87 14.78 6.11 4.93
N TYR A 88 15.82 5.36 5.31
CA TYR A 88 16.35 5.37 6.67
C TYR A 88 16.96 6.73 7.03
N ASP A 89 17.78 7.30 6.15
CA ASP A 89 18.37 8.63 6.33
C ASP A 89 17.30 9.72 6.39
N TRP A 90 16.27 9.61 5.55
CA TRP A 90 15.14 10.53 5.58
C TRP A 90 14.31 10.40 6.86
N ALA A 91 14.17 9.20 7.40
CA ALA A 91 13.38 8.93 8.60
C ALA A 91 14.11 9.26 9.91
N ASP A 92 15.44 9.37 9.87
CA ASP A 92 16.26 9.60 11.05
C ASP A 92 15.82 10.85 11.82
N GLY A 93 15.73 10.72 13.15
CA GLY A 93 15.24 11.77 14.05
C GLY A 93 13.74 12.08 13.98
N LYS A 94 12.94 11.47 13.11
CA LYS A 94 11.49 11.73 13.01
C LYS A 94 10.69 10.72 13.85
N PRO A 95 9.61 11.15 14.55
CA PRO A 95 8.78 10.28 15.37
C PRO A 95 7.77 9.45 14.53
N ILE A 96 8.28 8.71 13.54
CA ILE A 96 7.52 7.94 12.55
C ILE A 96 7.08 6.59 13.13
N LEU A 97 8.00 5.90 13.80
CA LEU A 97 7.76 4.54 14.29
C LEU A 97 6.79 4.53 15.47
N ARG A 98 5.74 3.74 15.34
CA ARG A 98 4.66 3.55 16.32
C ARG A 98 4.36 2.06 16.46
N GLY A 99 4.01 1.64 17.67
CA GLY A 99 3.59 0.25 17.89
C GLY A 99 2.35 -0.11 17.07
N ILE A 100 2.16 -1.41 16.88
CA ILE A 100 1.05 -1.94 16.06
C ILE A 100 -0.31 -1.55 16.64
N GLU A 101 -0.38 -1.40 17.97
CA GLU A 101 -1.52 -0.92 18.73
C GLU A 101 -1.89 0.54 18.42
N HIS A 102 -1.02 1.31 17.75
CA HIS A 102 -1.35 2.65 17.27
C HIS A 102 -1.67 2.65 15.77
N THR A 103 -0.88 1.95 14.97
CA THR A 103 -1.02 1.98 13.50
C THR A 103 -2.21 1.16 13.02
N HIS A 104 -2.65 0.17 13.79
CA HIS A 104 -3.78 -0.72 13.48
C HIS A 104 -4.94 -0.57 14.47
N ASP A 105 -4.93 0.44 15.34
CA ASP A 105 -6.10 0.74 16.17
C ASP A 105 -7.24 1.27 15.29
N ILE A 106 -8.25 0.41 15.11
CA ILE A 106 -9.45 0.70 14.34
C ILE A 106 -10.16 1.93 14.90
N THR A 107 -10.18 2.11 16.23
CA THR A 107 -10.85 3.26 16.85
C THR A 107 -10.20 4.57 16.42
N ARG A 108 -8.87 4.63 16.42
CA ARG A 108 -8.10 5.77 15.89
C ARG A 108 -8.30 5.95 14.38
N LEU A 109 -8.25 4.88 13.60
CA LEU A 109 -8.36 4.95 12.15
C LEU A 109 -9.76 5.34 11.69
N SER A 110 -10.82 4.95 12.40
CA SER A 110 -12.21 5.27 12.06
C SER A 110 -12.65 6.67 12.48
N ASN A 111 -11.90 7.34 13.36
CA ASN A 111 -12.32 8.62 13.92
C ASN A 111 -11.95 9.83 13.04
N GLY A 112 -12.96 10.66 12.74
CA GLY A 112 -12.82 12.01 12.21
C GLY A 112 -12.55 12.06 10.71
N ASP A 113 -11.29 11.92 10.32
CA ASP A 113 -10.81 12.29 8.99
C ASP A 113 -10.96 11.17 7.95
N PRO A 114 -11.22 11.49 6.66
CA PRO A 114 -11.24 10.51 5.59
C PRO A 114 -9.98 9.65 5.60
N PHE A 115 -10.17 8.34 5.74
CA PHE A 115 -9.12 7.33 5.73
C PHE A 115 -9.33 6.40 4.54
N VAL A 116 -8.31 6.28 3.70
CA VAL A 116 -8.31 5.39 2.54
C VAL A 116 -7.26 4.31 2.78
N ALA A 117 -7.68 3.05 2.70
CA ALA A 117 -6.79 1.89 2.79
C ALA A 117 -6.70 1.22 1.42
N VAL A 118 -5.48 1.04 0.92
CA VAL A 118 -5.22 0.42 -0.39
C VAL A 118 -4.38 -0.85 -0.19
N ASN A 119 -5.03 -1.98 -0.43
CA ASN A 119 -4.43 -3.32 -0.34
C ASN A 119 -4.50 -4.03 -1.69
N THR A 120 -3.59 -4.99 -1.89
CA THR A 120 -3.60 -5.88 -3.05
C THR A 120 -4.34 -7.17 -2.73
N ALA A 121 -5.04 -7.71 -3.72
CA ALA A 121 -5.69 -9.01 -3.64
C ALA A 121 -5.09 -9.97 -4.68
N ILE A 122 -5.08 -11.26 -4.36
CA ILE A 122 -4.77 -12.32 -5.32
C ILE A 122 -6.02 -12.58 -6.16
N GLU A 123 -7.17 -12.77 -5.51
CA GLU A 123 -8.45 -13.06 -6.14
C GLU A 123 -9.59 -12.30 -5.46
N ILE A 124 -10.63 -11.98 -6.25
CA ILE A 124 -11.91 -11.48 -5.76
C ILE A 124 -12.99 -12.32 -6.44
N ASP A 125 -13.87 -12.93 -5.66
CA ASP A 125 -14.96 -13.77 -6.18
C ASP A 125 -16.20 -12.94 -6.60
N PRO A 126 -17.18 -13.54 -7.30
CA PRO A 126 -18.38 -12.81 -7.74
C PRO A 126 -19.28 -12.27 -6.62
N VAL A 127 -19.10 -12.70 -5.37
CA VAL A 127 -19.87 -12.22 -4.21
C VAL A 127 -19.07 -11.24 -3.34
N GLY A 128 -17.83 -10.93 -3.73
CA GLY A 128 -16.99 -9.92 -3.10
C GLY A 128 -16.07 -10.43 -1.99
N GLN A 129 -15.88 -11.75 -1.85
CA GLN A 129 -14.82 -12.27 -0.97
C GLN A 129 -13.45 -11.97 -1.58
N ILE A 130 -12.48 -11.66 -0.73
CA ILE A 130 -11.14 -11.24 -1.12
C ILE A 130 -10.14 -12.24 -0.55
N ASN A 131 -9.38 -12.89 -1.43
CA ASN A 131 -8.28 -13.78 -1.07
C ASN A 131 -6.95 -13.04 -1.23
N VAL A 132 -6.16 -13.06 -0.15
CA VAL A 132 -4.83 -12.42 -0.09
C VAL A 132 -3.71 -13.40 0.26
N GLU A 133 -4.02 -14.69 0.46
CA GLU A 133 -3.12 -15.63 1.14
C GLU A 133 -2.62 -16.79 0.28
N GLY A 134 -3.27 -17.17 -0.83
CA GLY A 134 -2.85 -18.38 -1.54
C GLY A 134 -3.59 -18.69 -2.83
N ILE A 135 -3.12 -19.68 -3.59
CA ILE A 135 -3.86 -20.28 -4.72
C ILE A 135 -3.80 -21.80 -4.59
N GLY A 136 -4.97 -22.43 -4.43
CA GLY A 136 -5.06 -23.85 -4.10
C GLY A 136 -4.34 -24.14 -2.77
N ASP A 137 -3.45 -25.14 -2.77
CA ASP A 137 -2.66 -25.50 -1.58
C ASP A 137 -1.40 -24.63 -1.38
N ASN A 138 -1.13 -23.69 -2.30
CA ASN A 138 0.05 -22.82 -2.20
C ASN A 138 -0.29 -21.55 -1.43
N VAL A 139 0.28 -21.40 -0.25
CA VAL A 139 0.18 -20.18 0.55
C VAL A 139 1.24 -19.18 0.08
N PHE A 140 0.79 -18.00 -0.33
CA PHE A 140 1.56 -16.81 -0.63
C PHE A 140 1.34 -15.78 0.49
N GLY A 141 2.27 -15.70 1.43
CA GLY A 141 2.22 -14.69 2.50
C GLY A 141 3.36 -14.86 3.50
N ALA A 142 3.97 -13.74 3.89
CA ALA A 142 4.86 -13.55 5.03
C ALA A 142 4.58 -12.17 5.64
#